data_AF-A0A1X0SDA2-F1
#
_entry.id   AF-A0A1X0SDA2-F1
#
_cell.length_a   1.000
_cell.length_b   1.000
_cell.length_c   1.000
_cell.angle_alpha   90.00
_cell.angle_beta   90.00
_cell.angle_gamma   90.00
#
_symmetry.space_group_name_H-M   'P 1'
#
loop_
_entity.id
_entity.type
_entity.pdbx_description
1 polymer ?
#
loop_
_entity_poly.entity_id
_entity_poly.type
_entity_poly.pdbx_seq_one_letter_code
_entity_poly.pdbx_strand_id
1 'polypeptide(L)'
;SNINYVAYWVNQAINDWNVIDYFMKLVEEEPTMDRKLATAKIMRDLELVQAALIHVPEVKNKTATMINLIKKKSLVISTFWEKHSSTLKIISLDHKLYVRKTQALLEEEATNRSTLKRKQASSSSSSFLSKPSKKRDIDTQVEQIEHD
;
A
#
# COMPACT_ATOMS: atom_id res chain seq x y z
N SER A 1 4.70 -8.27 7.50
CA SER A 1 4.50 -9.38 8.45
C SER A 1 3.01 -9.64 8.54
N ASN A 2 2.54 -10.84 8.18
CA ASN A 2 1.11 -11.18 8.27
C ASN A 2 0.81 -11.53 9.74
N ILE A 3 0.44 -10.53 10.54
CA ILE A 3 -0.02 -10.78 11.90
C ILE A 3 -1.38 -11.46 11.77
N ASN A 4 -1.42 -12.70 12.22
CA ASN A 4 -2.67 -13.44 12.31
C ASN A 4 -3.48 -12.78 13.44
N TYR A 5 -4.47 -11.94 13.13
CA TYR A 5 -5.27 -11.24 14.14
C TYR A 5 -6.05 -12.21 15.06
N VAL A 6 -6.19 -13.48 14.65
CA VAL A 6 -6.60 -14.58 15.55
C VAL A 6 -5.62 -14.76 16.72
N ALA A 7 -4.32 -14.54 16.48
CA ALA A 7 -3.26 -14.57 17.48
C ALA A 7 -3.47 -13.56 18.61
N TYR A 8 -4.10 -12.42 18.35
CA TYR A 8 -4.45 -11.44 19.39
C TYR A 8 -5.28 -12.09 20.50
N TRP A 9 -6.27 -12.91 20.14
CA TRP A 9 -7.18 -13.53 21.10
C TRP A 9 -6.54 -14.69 21.86
N VAL A 10 -5.71 -15.50 21.19
CA VAL A 10 -5.10 -16.69 21.80
C VAL A 10 -3.85 -16.39 22.63
N ASN A 11 -3.21 -15.23 22.44
CA ASN A 11 -1.98 -14.85 23.14
C ASN A 11 -2.20 -14.06 24.44
N GLN A 12 -3.45 -13.85 24.86
CA GLN A 12 -3.78 -13.09 26.07
C GLN A 12 -4.91 -13.78 26.84
N ALA A 13 -5.00 -13.52 28.15
CA ALA A 13 -6.06 -14.12 28.97
C ALA A 13 -7.44 -13.62 28.52
N ILE A 14 -8.46 -14.49 28.65
CA ILE A 14 -9.84 -14.18 28.21
C ILE A 14 -10.38 -12.91 28.90
N ASN A 15 -9.98 -12.67 30.15
CA ASN A 15 -10.38 -11.49 30.91
C ASN A 15 -9.90 -10.18 30.29
N ASP A 16 -8.72 -10.20 29.68
CA ASP A 16 -8.07 -9.04 29.07
C ASP A 16 -8.59 -8.73 27.66
N TRP A 17 -9.46 -9.59 27.12
CA TRP A 17 -10.02 -9.36 25.80
C TRP A 17 -10.85 -8.07 25.78
N ASN A 18 -10.50 -7.20 24.85
CA ASN A 18 -11.10 -5.89 24.68
C ASN A 18 -11.15 -5.50 23.19
N VAL A 19 -12.30 -4.98 22.77
CA VAL A 19 -12.58 -4.51 21.41
C VAL A 19 -11.78 -3.25 21.08
N ILE A 20 -11.60 -2.35 22.05
CA ILE A 20 -10.87 -1.09 21.84
C ILE A 20 -9.38 -1.37 21.69
N ASP A 21 -8.82 -2.25 22.50
CA ASP A 21 -7.40 -2.61 22.42
C ASP A 21 -7.09 -3.34 21.10
N TYR A 22 -8.04 -4.15 20.60
CA TYR A 22 -7.96 -4.72 19.26
C TYR A 22 -7.91 -3.63 18.19
N PHE A 23 -8.80 -2.65 18.25
CA PHE A 23 -8.81 -1.56 17.27
C PHE A 23 -7.58 -0.66 17.37
N MET A 24 -7.03 -0.43 18.56
CA MET A 24 -5.78 0.30 18.76
C MET A 24 -4.63 -0.40 18.02
N LYS A 25 -4.41 -1.70 18.28
CA LYS A 25 -3.36 -2.47 17.59
C LYS A 25 -3.55 -2.48 16.08
N LEU A 26 -4.79 -2.65 15.62
CA LEU A 26 -5.11 -2.63 14.20
C LEU A 26 -4.80 -1.28 13.54
N VAL A 27 -5.06 -0.17 14.23
CA VAL A 27 -4.73 1.17 13.75
C VAL A 27 -3.23 1.44 13.76
N GLU A 28 -2.50 0.92 14.75
CA GLU A 28 -1.04 1.02 14.80
C GLU A 28 -0.37 0.25 13.65
N GLU A 29 -0.88 -0.93 13.32
CA GLU A 29 -0.33 -1.81 12.28
C GLU A 29 -0.80 -1.42 10.86
N GLU A 30 -2.09 -1.13 10.70
CA GLU A 30 -2.72 -0.81 9.42
C GLU A 30 -3.51 0.52 9.52
N PRO A 31 -2.83 1.68 9.64
CA PRO A 31 -3.47 2.98 9.89
C PRO A 31 -4.30 3.50 8.70
N THR A 32 -4.19 2.89 7.53
CA THR A 32 -5.00 3.21 6.35
C THR A 32 -6.30 2.42 6.29
N MET A 33 -6.52 1.49 7.23
CA MET A 33 -7.73 0.67 7.28
C MET A 33 -8.97 1.50 7.60
N ASP A 34 -10.03 1.28 6.81
CA ASP A 34 -11.31 1.91 7.08
C ASP A 34 -12.07 1.24 8.25
N ARG A 35 -12.93 2.02 8.93
CA ARG A 35 -13.75 1.56 10.06
C ARG A 35 -14.60 0.34 9.73
N LYS A 36 -15.15 0.25 8.52
CA LYS A 36 -16.08 -0.82 8.11
C LYS A 36 -15.30 -2.14 7.96
N LEU A 37 -14.12 -2.08 7.36
CA LEU A 37 -13.21 -3.20 7.20
C LEU A 37 -12.65 -3.66 8.54
N ALA A 38 -12.24 -2.72 9.41
CA ALA A 38 -11.82 -3.01 10.77
C ALA A 38 -12.92 -3.73 11.57
N THR A 39 -14.16 -3.24 11.46
CA THR A 39 -15.33 -3.86 12.09
C THR A 39 -15.60 -5.26 11.54
N ALA A 40 -15.46 -5.46 10.23
CA ALA A 40 -15.63 -6.78 9.62
C ALA A 40 -14.54 -7.77 10.04
N LYS A 41 -13.28 -7.32 10.18
CA LYS A 41 -12.17 -8.15 10.69
C LYS A 41 -12.46 -8.66 12.10
N ILE A 42 -12.74 -7.76 13.06
CA ILE A 42 -12.99 -8.18 14.44
C ILE A 42 -14.22 -9.10 14.56
N MET A 43 -15.28 -8.83 13.78
CA MET A 43 -16.47 -9.68 13.78
C MET A 43 -16.15 -11.10 13.33
N ARG A 44 -15.38 -11.25 12.24
CA ARG A 44 -14.95 -12.56 11.74
C ARG A 44 -14.06 -13.27 12.76
N ASP A 45 -13.13 -12.56 13.39
CA ASP A 45 -12.22 -13.16 14.36
C ASP A 45 -12.97 -13.66 15.60
N LEU A 46 -13.93 -12.87 16.11
CA LEU A 46 -14.77 -13.28 17.24
C LEU A 46 -15.64 -14.50 16.90
N GLU A 47 -16.16 -14.60 15.68
CA GLU A 47 -16.90 -15.77 15.19
C GLU A 47 -15.99 -17.01 15.13
N LEU A 48 -14.77 -16.87 14.62
CA LEU A 48 -13.78 -17.96 14.57
C LEU A 48 -13.38 -18.43 15.96
N VAL A 49 -13.09 -17.49 16.87
CA VAL A 49 -12.75 -17.80 18.27
C VAL A 49 -13.91 -18.52 18.96
N GLN A 50 -15.14 -18.04 18.76
CA GLN A 50 -16.33 -18.66 19.33
C GLN A 50 -16.54 -20.08 18.78
N ALA A 51 -16.30 -20.31 17.48
CA ALA A 51 -16.41 -21.63 16.87
C ALA A 51 -15.33 -22.59 17.39
N ALA A 52 -14.09 -22.13 17.49
CA ALA A 52 -12.95 -22.93 17.93
C ALA A 52 -13.03 -23.31 19.42
N LEU A 53 -13.54 -22.41 20.26
CA LEU A 53 -13.56 -22.56 21.72
C LEU A 53 -14.98 -22.65 22.28
N ILE A 54 -15.93 -23.19 21.49
CA ILE A 54 -17.34 -23.26 21.87
C ILE A 54 -17.61 -24.04 23.17
N HIS A 55 -16.69 -24.96 23.52
CA HIS A 55 -16.74 -25.76 24.73
C HIS A 55 -16.35 -24.97 26.00
N VAL A 56 -15.78 -23.77 25.87
CA VAL A 56 -15.42 -22.89 26.98
C VAL A 56 -16.53 -21.86 27.22
N PRO A 57 -17.32 -21.97 28.30
CA PRO A 57 -18.46 -21.07 28.53
C PRO A 57 -18.07 -19.60 28.66
N GLU A 58 -16.91 -19.33 29.27
CA GLU A 58 -16.36 -17.99 29.44
C GLU A 58 -16.10 -17.31 28.09
N VAL A 59 -15.50 -18.04 27.15
CA VAL A 59 -15.25 -17.54 25.79
C VAL A 59 -16.56 -17.20 25.10
N LYS A 60 -17.54 -18.10 25.15
CA LYS A 60 -18.87 -17.87 24.56
C LYS A 60 -19.53 -16.59 25.08
N ASN A 61 -19.48 -16.36 26.40
CA ASN A 61 -20.08 -15.17 27.01
C ASN A 61 -19.32 -13.89 26.66
N LYS A 62 -17.99 -13.95 26.66
CA LYS A 62 -17.12 -12.80 26.36
C LYS A 62 -17.26 -12.38 24.89
N THR A 63 -17.17 -13.32 23.94
CA THR A 63 -17.33 -13.01 22.51
C THR A 63 -18.73 -12.52 22.19
N ALA A 64 -19.79 -13.11 22.76
CA ALA A 64 -21.15 -12.64 22.58
C ALA A 64 -21.34 -11.19 23.06
N THR A 65 -20.74 -10.83 24.21
CA THR A 65 -20.76 -9.46 24.73
C THR A 65 -20.08 -8.49 23.76
N MET A 66 -18.91 -8.85 23.23
CA MET A 66 -18.16 -8.03 22.28
C MET A 66 -18.89 -7.85 20.96
N ILE A 67 -19.42 -8.93 20.40
CA ILE A 67 -20.24 -8.91 19.20
C ILE A 67 -21.44 -7.98 19.39
N ASN A 68 -22.10 -8.04 20.56
CA ASN A 68 -23.22 -7.17 20.87
C ASN A 68 -22.80 -5.70 20.98
N LEU A 69 -21.65 -5.40 21.61
CA LEU A 69 -21.11 -4.03 21.69
C LEU A 69 -20.88 -3.44 20.29
N ILE A 70 -20.33 -4.25 19.37
CA ILE A 70 -20.06 -3.87 17.99
C ILE A 70 -21.39 -3.67 17.22
N LYS A 71 -22.29 -4.66 17.25
CA LYS A 71 -23.58 -4.62 16.53
C LYS A 71 -24.47 -3.45 16.97
N LYS A 72 -24.50 -3.16 18.28
CA LYS A 72 -25.27 -2.03 18.83
C LYS A 72 -24.63 -0.67 18.58
N LYS A 73 -23.46 -0.61 17.92
CA LYS A 73 -22.69 0.62 17.69
C LYS A 73 -22.47 1.37 19.00
N SER A 74 -21.99 0.66 20.02
CA SER A 74 -21.73 1.19 21.36
C SER A 74 -21.04 2.56 21.29
N LEU A 75 -21.44 3.47 22.20
CA LEU A 75 -20.87 4.82 22.30
C LEU A 75 -19.35 4.78 22.39
N VAL A 76 -18.80 3.84 23.17
CA VAL A 76 -17.35 3.67 23.34
C VAL A 76 -16.63 3.42 22.01
N ILE A 77 -17.21 2.59 21.13
CA ILE A 77 -16.63 2.31 19.81
C ILE A 77 -16.76 3.55 18.91
N SER A 78 -17.89 4.26 18.97
CA SER A 78 -18.08 5.48 18.18
C SER A 78 -17.10 6.58 18.59
N THR A 79 -16.94 6.83 19.89
CA THR A 79 -15.97 7.80 20.44
C THR A 79 -14.53 7.44 20.07
N PHE A 80 -14.18 6.15 20.09
CA PHE A 80 -12.86 5.70 19.62
C PHE A 80 -12.60 6.13 18.17
N TRP A 81 -13.54 5.87 17.25
CA TRP A 81 -13.37 6.21 15.84
C TRP A 81 -13.39 7.71 15.58
N GLU A 82 -14.19 8.47 16.33
CA GLU A 82 -14.21 9.93 16.25
C GLU A 82 -12.85 10.53 16.66
N LYS A 83 -12.29 10.07 17.79
CA LYS A 83 -10.99 10.52 18.29
C LYS A 83 -9.85 10.28 17.27
N HIS A 84 -9.89 9.16 16.55
CA HIS A 84 -8.84 8.80 15.61
C HIS A 84 -9.13 9.24 14.16
N SER A 85 -10.34 9.74 13.86
CA SER A 85 -10.77 10.00 12.47
C SER A 85 -9.88 10.99 11.73
N SER A 86 -9.48 12.09 12.39
CA SER A 86 -8.63 13.12 11.78
C SER A 86 -7.25 12.56 11.42
N THR A 87 -6.61 11.87 12.37
CA THR A 87 -5.29 11.24 12.18
C THR A 87 -5.32 10.22 11.05
N LEU A 88 -6.31 9.32 11.04
CA LEU A 88 -6.44 8.30 9.99
C LEU A 88 -6.67 8.92 8.60
N LYS A 89 -7.42 10.02 8.51
CA LYS A 89 -7.62 10.75 7.25
C LYS A 89 -6.31 11.35 6.73
N ILE A 90 -5.50 11.95 7.60
CA ILE A 90 -4.21 12.52 7.22
C ILE A 90 -3.29 11.40 6.69
N ILE A 91 -3.19 10.30 7.43
CA ILE A 91 -2.37 9.14 7.02
C ILE A 91 -2.86 8.55 5.70
N SER A 92 -4.17 8.40 5.52
CA SER A 92 -4.77 7.90 4.28
C SER A 92 -4.48 8.81 3.08
N LEU A 93 -4.56 10.13 3.26
CA LEU A 93 -4.26 11.10 2.20
C LEU A 93 -2.76 11.08 1.85
N ASP A 94 -1.89 11.05 2.84
CA ASP A 94 -0.44 10.99 2.63
C ASP A 94 -0.05 9.71 1.86
N HIS A 95 -0.58 8.56 2.29
CA HIS A 95 -0.36 7.30 1.59
C HIS A 95 -0.84 7.35 0.14
N LYS A 96 -2.00 7.95 -0.13
CA LYS A 96 -2.53 8.11 -1.49
C LYS A 96 -1.64 9.00 -2.37
N LEU A 97 -1.08 10.07 -1.81
CA LEU A 97 -0.13 10.93 -2.51
C LEU A 97 1.17 10.19 -2.83
N TYR A 98 1.70 9.45 -1.85
CA TYR A 98 2.90 8.63 -2.02
C TYR A 98 2.74 7.57 -3.12
N VAL A 99 1.64 6.83 -3.12
CA VAL A 99 1.34 5.81 -4.14
C VAL A 99 1.29 6.43 -5.54
N ARG A 100 0.61 7.58 -5.71
CA ARG A 100 0.55 8.28 -7.00
C ARG A 100 1.92 8.77 -7.47
N LYS A 101 2.72 9.34 -6.58
CA LYS A 101 4.09 9.77 -6.90
C LYS A 101 4.93 8.58 -7.37
N THR A 102 4.84 7.45 -6.66
CA THR A 102 5.56 6.23 -7.01
C THR A 102 5.10 5.70 -8.38
N GLN A 103 3.79 5.69 -8.64
CA GLN A 103 3.24 5.29 -9.93
C GLN A 103 3.74 6.19 -11.07
N ALA A 104 3.73 7.51 -10.90
CA ALA A 104 4.22 8.44 -11.91
C ALA A 104 5.71 8.22 -12.24
N LEU A 105 6.54 7.97 -11.22
CA LEU A 105 7.97 7.65 -11.42
C LEU A 105 8.17 6.32 -12.17
N LEU A 106 7.34 5.30 -11.89
CA LEU A 106 7.38 4.04 -12.62
C LEU A 106 6.95 4.19 -14.09
N GLU A 107 5.94 5.02 -14.36
CA GLU A 107 5.49 5.35 -15.72
C GLU A 107 6.54 6.15 -16.50
N GLU A 108 7.19 7.13 -15.85
CA GLU A 108 8.32 7.89 -16.41
C GLU A 108 9.51 6.96 -16.73
N GLU A 109 9.89 6.07 -15.81
CA GLU A 109 10.97 5.11 -16.04
C GLU A 109 10.63 4.14 -17.18
N ALA A 110 9.39 3.64 -17.25
CA ALA A 110 8.94 2.77 -18.32
C ALA A 110 8.97 3.46 -19.69
N THR A 111 8.52 4.72 -19.76
CA THR A 111 8.57 5.52 -21.00
C THR A 111 10.01 5.85 -21.40
N ASN A 112 10.89 6.20 -20.46
CA ASN A 112 12.32 6.44 -20.71
C ASN A 112 13.03 5.18 -21.24
N ARG A 113 12.79 4.00 -20.65
CA ARG A 113 13.34 2.73 -21.16
C ARG A 113 12.86 2.39 -22.56
N SER A 114 11.58 2.63 -22.84
CA SER A 114 11.00 2.36 -24.17
C SER A 114 11.56 3.29 -25.25
N THR A 115 11.83 4.55 -24.92
CA THR A 115 12.40 5.53 -25.87
C THR A 115 13.90 5.29 -26.11
N LEU A 116 14.65 4.85 -25.08
CA LEU A 116 16.04 4.40 -25.23
C LEU A 116 16.17 3.20 -26.18
N LYS A 117 15.32 2.18 -26.03
CA LYS A 117 15.28 1.02 -26.96
C LYS A 117 14.92 1.43 -28.39
N ARG A 118 13.98 2.37 -28.56
CA ARG A 118 13.60 2.88 -29.89
C ARG A 118 14.77 3.63 -30.55
N LYS A 119 15.51 4.46 -29.80
CA LYS A 119 16.65 5.21 -30.32
C LYS A 119 17.81 4.30 -30.77
N GLN A 120 18.09 3.21 -30.05
CA GLN A 120 19.11 2.23 -30.46
C GLN A 120 18.70 1.39 -31.68
N ALA A 121 17.41 1.11 -31.87
CA ALA A 121 16.93 0.41 -33.07
C ALA A 121 16.97 1.30 -34.33
N SER A 122 16.71 2.60 -34.20
CA SER A 122 16.81 3.56 -35.31
C SER A 122 18.23 3.96 -35.70
N SER A 123 19.23 3.71 -34.85
CA SER A 123 20.66 3.92 -35.19
C SER A 123 21.33 2.67 -35.77
N SER A 124 20.61 1.56 -35.93
CA SER A 124 21.18 0.28 -36.41
C SER A 124 20.82 -0.07 -37.86
N SER A 125 20.27 0.86 -38.64
CA SER A 125 20.04 0.67 -40.08
C SER A 125 20.79 1.71 -40.92
N SER A 126 22.12 1.62 -40.92
CA SER A 126 22.95 2.36 -41.88
C SER A 126 24.33 1.71 -42.01
N SER A 127 24.40 0.49 -42.53
CA SER A 127 25.65 -0.04 -43.10
C SER A 127 25.41 -1.33 -43.88
N PHE A 128 24.97 -1.19 -45.14
CA PHE A 128 25.39 -2.10 -46.20
C PHE A 128 26.36 -1.34 -47.10
N LEU A 129 27.62 -1.76 -47.07
CA LEU A 129 28.73 -1.25 -47.87
C LEU A 129 28.45 -1.35 -49.38
N SER A 130 28.92 -0.36 -50.15
CA SER A 130 29.59 -0.59 -51.46
C SER A 130 30.36 0.64 -51.96
N LYS A 131 31.68 0.64 -51.68
CA LYS A 131 32.85 1.12 -52.46
C LYS A 131 33.00 2.58 -52.98
N PRO A 132 34.27 3.06 -53.11
CA PRO A 132 34.61 4.45 -53.43
C PRO A 132 34.95 4.66 -54.93
N SER A 133 34.67 5.86 -55.48
CA SER A 133 35.49 6.47 -56.56
C SER A 133 35.14 7.92 -56.89
N LYS A 134 36.14 8.80 -56.64
CA LYS A 134 36.54 10.06 -57.31
C LYS A 134 35.49 10.92 -58.05
N LYS A 135 35.34 12.16 -57.59
CA LYS A 135 35.80 13.40 -58.28
C LYS A 135 35.64 14.65 -57.38
N ARG A 136 36.68 15.49 -57.38
CA ARG A 136 36.78 16.97 -57.29
C ARG A 136 35.48 17.74 -56.95
N ASP A 137 35.46 18.81 -56.15
CA ASP A 137 36.38 19.96 -56.06
C ASP A 137 35.84 20.92 -54.95
N ILE A 138 36.72 21.76 -54.36
CA ILE A 138 36.42 23.10 -53.75
C ILE A 138 35.60 23.07 -52.43
N ASP A 139 35.84 23.83 -51.35
CA ASP A 139 36.87 24.74 -50.85
C ASP A 139 36.41 25.12 -49.43
N THR A 140 37.35 25.21 -48.48
CA THR A 140 37.43 26.15 -47.34
C THR A 140 36.16 26.45 -46.51
N GLN A 141 36.15 26.07 -45.23
CA GLN A 141 36.45 26.98 -44.09
C GLN A 141 36.34 26.27 -42.73
N VAL A 142 37.37 26.51 -41.94
CA VAL A 142 37.53 26.23 -40.50
C VAL A 142 36.88 27.39 -39.75
N GLU A 143 36.05 27.12 -38.74
CA GLU A 143 35.93 28.04 -37.61
C GLU A 143 35.61 27.27 -36.32
N GLN A 144 36.54 27.36 -35.38
CA GLN A 144 36.43 26.96 -33.98
C GLN A 144 35.74 28.10 -33.22
N ILE A 145 34.76 27.80 -32.36
CA ILE A 145 34.37 28.63 -31.21
C ILE A 145 33.85 27.64 -30.15
N GLU A 146 34.70 27.16 -29.23
CA GLU A 146 35.10 27.75 -27.94
C GLU A 146 33.99 27.72 -26.88
N HIS A 147 34.36 27.13 -25.74
CA HIS A 147 33.60 26.93 -24.51
C HIS A 147 33.67 28.19 -23.65
N ASP A 148 32.55 28.54 -22.99
CA ASP A 148 32.57 29.24 -21.70
C ASP A 148 32.64 28.23 -20.54
#